data_AF-A0A336NEA2-F1
#
_entry.id   AF-A0A336NEA2-F1
#
_cell.length_a   1.000
_cell.length_b   1.000
_cell.length_c   1.000
_cell.angle_alpha   90.00
_cell.angle_beta   90.00
_cell.angle_gamma   90.00
#
_symmetry.space_group_name_H-M   'P 1'
#
loop_
_entity.id
_entity.type
_entity.pdbx_description
1 polymer ?
#
loop_
_entity_poly.entity_id
_entity_poly.type
_entity_poly.pdbx_seq_one_letter_code
_entity_poly.pdbx_strand_id
1 'polypeptide(L)'
;MANDIALKSITLGEKTKADAVGLVITDVPQITTGSINAASKKVTNIAEGNRNTDAVNFSQLKEIKEQVAVSIFVKQDTAMKHITIGKDINGDKSILRIKVINYG
;
A
#
# COMPACT_ATOMS: atom_id res chain seq x y z
N MET A 1 35.88 -2.54 29.94
CA MET A 1 35.96 -2.38 28.46
C MET A 1 35.22 -1.11 28.10
N ALA A 2 35.60 -0.41 27.02
CA ALA A 2 34.82 0.72 26.55
C ALA A 2 33.48 0.22 25.99
N ASN A 3 32.39 0.89 26.37
CA ASN A 3 31.06 0.58 25.82
C ASN A 3 30.88 1.14 24.41
N ASP A 4 31.63 2.21 24.08
CA ASP A 4 31.56 2.91 22.80
C ASP A 4 32.94 3.00 22.14
N ILE A 5 32.98 2.89 20.81
CA ILE A 5 34.17 3.07 19.98
C ILE A 5 33.90 4.19 18.98
N ALA A 6 34.76 5.22 18.95
CA ALA A 6 34.64 6.34 18.01
C ALA A 6 35.49 6.10 16.75
N LEU A 7 34.82 5.97 15.60
CA LEU A 7 35.45 5.79 14.27
C LEU A 7 34.88 6.79 13.27
N LYS A 8 35.68 7.17 12.26
CA LYS A 8 35.20 8.00 11.15
C LYS A 8 34.43 7.20 10.10
N SER A 9 34.83 5.95 9.88
CA SER A 9 34.18 5.03 8.95
C SER A 9 34.51 3.58 9.28
N ILE A 10 33.61 2.68 8.91
CA ILE A 10 33.82 1.23 8.91
C ILE A 10 33.59 0.74 7.48
N THR A 11 34.52 -0.04 6.93
CA THR A 11 34.39 -0.67 5.61
C THR A 11 34.44 -2.18 5.79
N LEU A 12 33.42 -2.90 5.29
CA LEU A 12 33.34 -4.36 5.34
C LEU A 12 33.35 -4.91 3.91
N GLY A 13 34.49 -5.44 3.49
CA GLY A 13 34.72 -5.84 2.09
C GLY A 13 34.71 -4.63 1.15
N GLU A 14 34.29 -4.84 -0.10
CA GLU A 14 34.36 -3.78 -1.13
C GLU A 14 33.12 -2.89 -1.20
N LYS A 15 31.95 -3.39 -0.78
CA LYS A 15 30.66 -2.75 -1.06
C LYS A 15 29.96 -2.15 0.16
N THR A 16 30.31 -2.56 1.37
CA THR A 16 29.60 -2.13 2.59
C THR A 16 30.41 -1.08 3.35
N LYS A 17 29.81 0.09 3.55
CA LYS A 17 30.43 1.19 4.29
C LYS A 17 29.44 1.81 5.27
N ALA A 18 29.90 2.04 6.49
CA ALA A 18 29.22 2.88 7.48
C ALA A 18 30.07 4.12 7.74
N ASP A 19 29.54 5.31 7.46
CA ASP A 19 30.21 6.59 7.70
C ASP A 19 29.19 7.70 8.02
N ALA A 20 29.61 8.97 7.96
CA ALA A 20 28.75 10.13 8.24
C ALA A 20 27.53 10.26 7.31
N VAL A 21 27.49 9.57 6.16
CA VAL A 21 26.34 9.53 5.25
C VAL A 21 25.30 8.52 5.71
N GLY A 22 25.74 7.40 6.31
CA GLY A 22 24.88 6.32 6.80
C GLY A 22 25.47 4.93 6.54
N LEU A 23 24.60 3.92 6.41
CA LEU A 23 24.95 2.56 5.98
C LEU A 23 24.66 2.42 4.49
N VAL A 24 25.72 2.47 3.70
CA VAL A 24 25.68 2.42 2.23
C VAL A 24 26.21 1.08 1.76
N ILE A 25 25.44 0.44 0.88
CA ILE A 25 25.87 -0.77 0.16
C ILE A 25 25.63 -0.55 -1.33
N THR A 26 26.70 -0.54 -2.12
CA THR A 26 26.60 -0.25 -3.56
C THR A 26 25.69 -1.27 -4.29
N ASP A 27 24.76 -0.77 -5.11
CA ASP A 27 23.78 -1.52 -5.92
C ASP A 27 22.74 -2.38 -5.17
N VAL A 28 22.56 -2.19 -3.87
CA VAL A 28 21.56 -2.88 -3.02
C VAL A 28 20.93 -1.89 -2.02
N PRO A 29 20.06 -2.30 -1.06
CA PRO A 29 19.44 -1.36 -0.14
C PRO A 29 20.44 -0.54 0.68
N GLN A 30 20.10 0.73 0.91
CA GLN A 30 20.90 1.69 1.68
C GLN A 30 20.04 2.49 2.66
N ILE A 31 20.64 2.89 3.77
CA ILE A 31 20.06 3.77 4.78
C ILE A 31 21.00 4.96 4.93
N THR A 32 20.51 6.16 4.59
CA THR A 32 21.28 7.39 4.75
C THR A 32 20.62 8.29 5.79
N THR A 33 21.31 9.37 6.17
CA THR A 33 20.75 10.42 7.03
C THR A 33 19.48 11.07 6.45
N GLY A 34 19.28 10.98 5.13
CA GLY A 34 18.11 11.57 4.46
C GLY A 34 16.96 10.60 4.23
N SER A 35 17.23 9.33 3.93
CA SER A 35 16.16 8.38 3.54
C SER A 35 16.61 6.91 3.54
N ILE A 36 15.66 6.03 3.26
CA ILE A 36 15.89 4.61 2.96
C ILE A 36 15.63 4.40 1.46
N ASN A 37 16.55 3.72 0.76
CA ASN A 37 16.34 3.28 -0.62
C ASN A 37 16.43 1.75 -0.66
N ALA A 38 15.35 1.10 -1.11
CA ALA A 38 15.23 -0.36 -1.17
C ALA A 38 15.84 -0.99 -2.45
N ALA A 39 16.42 -0.21 -3.36
CA ALA A 39 17.06 -0.67 -4.59
C ALA A 39 16.18 -1.65 -5.42
N SER A 40 14.91 -1.27 -5.62
CA SER A 40 13.91 -2.07 -6.32
C SER A 40 13.65 -3.47 -5.74
N LYS A 41 14.00 -3.69 -4.47
CA LYS A 41 13.66 -4.91 -3.73
C LYS A 41 12.36 -4.74 -2.95
N LYS A 42 11.70 -5.86 -2.67
CA LYS A 42 10.56 -5.88 -1.74
C LYS A 42 11.06 -5.63 -0.32
N VAL A 43 10.33 -4.81 0.44
CA VAL A 43 10.50 -4.70 1.89
C VAL A 43 9.51 -5.65 2.54
N THR A 44 10.02 -6.67 3.24
CA THR A 44 9.22 -7.74 3.84
C THR A 44 9.11 -7.57 5.36
N ASN A 45 8.24 -8.37 5.99
CA ASN A 45 8.03 -8.38 7.45
C ASN A 45 7.55 -7.03 8.03
N ILE A 46 6.77 -6.29 7.24
CA ILE A 46 6.09 -5.07 7.70
C ILE A 46 4.77 -5.47 8.37
N ALA A 47 4.70 -5.29 9.68
CA ALA A 47 3.44 -5.39 10.42
C ALA A 47 2.46 -4.32 9.94
N GLU A 48 1.17 -4.52 10.21
CA GLU A 48 0.15 -3.56 9.79
C GLU A 48 0.35 -2.21 10.50
N GLY A 49 0.40 -1.14 9.71
CA GLY A 49 0.52 0.22 10.23
C GLY A 49 -0.79 0.70 10.82
N ASN A 50 -0.73 1.35 11.99
CA ASN A 50 -1.92 1.88 12.69
C ASN A 50 -1.83 3.39 13.00
N ARG A 51 -0.68 4.01 12.75
CA ARG A 51 -0.47 5.46 12.81
C ARG A 51 -0.32 6.06 11.41
N ASN A 52 -0.59 7.35 11.29
CA ASN A 52 -0.47 8.10 10.03
C ASN A 52 0.93 8.04 9.36
N THR A 53 1.96 7.70 10.13
CA THR A 53 3.36 7.66 9.67
C THR A 53 3.89 6.24 9.49
N ASP A 54 3.09 5.21 9.74
CA ASP A 54 3.52 3.84 9.60
C ASP A 54 3.50 3.41 8.13
N ALA A 55 4.38 2.48 7.76
CA ALA A 55 4.30 1.85 6.46
C ALA A 55 3.07 0.93 6.38
N VAL A 56 2.39 0.95 5.23
CA VAL A 56 1.30 0.00 4.93
C VAL A 56 1.86 -1.26 4.26
N ASN A 57 1.35 -2.42 4.63
CA ASN A 57 1.70 -3.67 3.96
C ASN A 57 0.63 -4.07 2.93
N PHE A 58 0.85 -5.19 2.23
CA PHE A 58 -0.06 -5.63 1.16
C PHE A 58 -1.43 -6.15 1.66
N SER A 59 -1.56 -6.64 2.90
CA SER A 59 -2.86 -7.09 3.44
C SER A 59 -3.82 -5.90 3.58
N GLN A 60 -3.33 -4.78 4.14
CA GLN A 60 -4.13 -3.56 4.30
C GLN A 60 -4.62 -3.01 2.94
N LEU A 61 -3.78 -3.03 1.91
CA LEU A 61 -4.20 -2.63 0.55
C LEU A 61 -5.27 -3.59 -0.03
N LYS A 62 -5.14 -4.89 0.23
CA LYS A 62 -6.10 -5.90 -0.24
C LYS A 62 -7.48 -5.71 0.41
N GLU A 63 -7.53 -5.43 1.71
CA GLU A 63 -8.78 -5.15 2.43
C GLU A 63 -9.51 -3.94 1.85
N ILE A 64 -8.79 -2.86 1.56
CA ILE A 64 -9.38 -1.67 0.91
C ILE A 64 -9.93 -2.03 -0.48
N LYS A 65 -9.19 -2.81 -1.27
CA LYS A 65 -9.63 -3.25 -2.60
C LYS A 65 -10.94 -4.05 -2.53
N GLU A 66 -11.09 -4.91 -1.53
CA GLU A 66 -12.31 -5.70 -1.31
C GLU A 66 -13.48 -4.79 -0.89
N GLN A 67 -13.27 -3.83 0.01
CA GLN A 67 -14.29 -2.85 0.41
C GLN A 67 -14.78 -2.00 -0.77
N VAL A 68 -13.87 -1.51 -1.62
CA VAL A 68 -14.22 -0.70 -2.79
C VAL A 68 -14.99 -1.52 -3.83
N ALA A 69 -14.65 -2.79 -4.04
CA ALA A 69 -15.37 -3.67 -4.97
C ALA A 69 -16.83 -3.92 -4.56
N VAL A 70 -17.13 -3.87 -3.26
CA VAL A 70 -18.50 -4.01 -2.71
C VAL A 70 -19.32 -2.72 -2.86
N SER A 71 -18.66 -1.57 -3.05
CA SER A 71 -19.27 -0.24 -2.89
C SER A 71 -19.92 0.36 -4.14
N ILE A 72 -20.22 -0.43 -5.19
CA ILE A 72 -21.04 0.11 -6.28
C ILE A 72 -22.51 -0.02 -5.90
N PHE A 73 -22.99 0.98 -5.15
CA PHE A 73 -24.42 1.17 -4.88
C PHE A 73 -25.24 1.16 -6.18
N VAL A 74 -24.61 1.50 -7.30
CA VAL A 74 -25.19 1.66 -8.64
C VAL A 74 -24.72 0.52 -9.55
N LYS A 75 -25.61 -0.35 -9.99
CA LYS A 75 -25.32 -1.33 -11.07
C LYS A 75 -26.21 -1.07 -12.27
N GLN A 76 -25.64 -1.02 -13.47
CA GLN A 76 -26.42 -1.05 -14.69
C GLN A 76 -26.83 -2.51 -14.95
N ASP A 77 -28.13 -2.78 -14.88
CA ASP A 77 -28.67 -4.04 -15.36
C ASP A 77 -28.80 -3.95 -16.89
N THR A 78 -27.79 -4.48 -17.58
CA THR A 78 -27.71 -4.46 -19.05
C THR A 78 -28.86 -5.23 -19.70
N ALA A 79 -29.46 -6.19 -19.00
CA ALA A 79 -30.60 -6.95 -19.51
C ALA A 79 -31.92 -6.17 -19.35
N MET A 80 -32.09 -5.37 -18.29
CA MET A 80 -33.33 -4.68 -17.97
C MET A 80 -33.36 -3.17 -18.30
N LYS A 81 -32.30 -2.59 -18.90
CA LYS A 81 -32.16 -1.14 -19.17
C LYS A 81 -32.39 -0.23 -17.95
N HIS A 82 -32.20 -0.78 -16.75
CA HIS A 82 -32.41 -0.06 -15.50
C HIS A 82 -31.09 0.13 -14.76
N ILE A 83 -30.95 1.27 -14.09
CA ILE A 83 -29.93 1.45 -13.06
C ILE A 83 -30.54 0.97 -11.73
N THR A 84 -29.83 0.09 -11.02
CA THR A 84 -30.23 -0.38 -9.71
C THR A 84 -29.42 0.31 -8.63
N ILE A 85 -30.10 0.88 -7.63
CA ILE A 85 -29.48 1.48 -6.44
C ILE A 85 -29.81 0.64 -5.21
N GLY A 86 -28.80 0.35 -4.38
CA GLY A 86 -28.99 -0.36 -3.10
C GLY A 86 -28.97 -1.88 -3.22
N LYS A 87 -28.27 -2.46 -4.20
CA LYS A 87 -28.06 -3.91 -4.24
C LYS A 87 -27.02 -4.31 -3.17
N ASP A 88 -27.47 -4.55 -1.94
CA ASP A 88 -26.66 -5.29 -0.96
C ASP A 88 -26.22 -6.64 -1.56
N ILE A 89 -25.05 -7.13 -1.12
CA ILE A 89 -24.42 -8.38 -1.57
C ILE A 89 -25.32 -9.63 -1.47
N ASN A 90 -26.39 -9.57 -0.69
CA ASN A 90 -27.36 -10.66 -0.48
C ASN A 90 -28.80 -10.17 -0.73
N GLY A 91 -28.99 -9.47 -1.86
CA GLY A 91 -30.20 -8.75 -2.23
C GLY A 91 -31.53 -9.30 -1.72
N ASP A 92 -32.11 -8.62 -0.73
CA ASP A 92 -33.57 -8.52 -0.54
C ASP A 92 -33.98 -7.33 0.37
N LYS A 93 -33.27 -6.20 0.29
CA LYS A 93 -33.66 -4.98 1.00
C LYS A 93 -33.77 -3.82 0.02
N SER A 94 -34.99 -3.57 -0.44
CA SER A 94 -35.43 -2.35 -1.14
C SER A 94 -34.48 -1.82 -2.23
N ILE A 95 -34.50 -2.45 -3.41
CA ILE A 95 -33.80 -1.92 -4.59
C ILE A 95 -34.63 -0.83 -5.28
N LEU A 96 -34.04 0.35 -5.49
CA LEU A 96 -34.62 1.37 -6.36
C LEU A 96 -34.23 1.06 -7.81
N ARG A 97 -35.22 0.99 -8.70
CA ARG A 97 -35.03 0.79 -10.14
C ARG A 97 -35.33 2.09 -10.87
N ILE A 98 -34.32 2.68 -11.50
CA ILE A 98 -34.48 3.87 -12.34
C ILE A 98 -34.49 3.42 -13.81
N LYS A 99 -35.55 3.77 -14.54
CA LYS A 99 -35.63 3.53 -15.97
C LYS A 99 -34.69 4.48 -16.72
N VAL A 100 -33.74 3.94 -17.48
CA VAL A 100 -32.94 4.76 -18.39
C VAL A 100 -33.79 5.06 -19.62
N ILE A 101 -34.13 6.34 -19.83
CA ILE A 101 -34.82 6.82 -21.03
C ILE A 101 -33.79 7.62 -21.83
N ASN A 102 -33.46 7.15 -23.03
CA ASN A 102 -32.60 7.89 -23.96
C ASN A 102 -33.49 8.79 -24.81
N TYR A 103 -33.31 10.11 -24.69
CA TYR A 103 -33.98 11.08 -25.54
C TYR A 103 -33.02 11.40 -26.69
N GLY A 104 -33.19 10.66 -27.80
CA GLY A 104 -32.60 11.02 -29.09
C GLY A 104 -33.42 12.07 -29.80
#